data_AF-A0A935LQ60-F1
#
_entry.id   AF-A0A935LQ60-F1
#
_cell.length_a   1.000
_cell.length_b   1.000
_cell.length_c   1.000
_cell.angle_alpha   90.00
_cell.angle_beta   90.00
_cell.angle_gamma   90.00
#
_symmetry.space_group_name_H-M   'P 1'
#
loop_
_entity.id
_entity.type
_entity.pdbx_description
1 polymer ?
#
loop_
_entity_poly.entity_id
_entity_poly.type
_entity_poly.pdbx_seq_one_letter_code
_entity_poly.pdbx_strand_id
1 'polypeptide(L)' 'MQKPIDGSTITVPVPDHKELRVGTLLSIIRQSQLDRSLFA' A
#
# COMPACT_ATOMS: atom_id res chain seq x y z
N MET A 1 3.01 0.73 -5.62
CA MET A 1 3.66 -0.57 -5.29
C MET A 1 2.92 -1.70 -6.01
N GLN A 2 3.54 -2.88 -6.10
CA GLN A 2 2.89 -4.09 -6.62
C GLN A 2 3.32 -5.31 -5.80
N LYS A 3 2.36 -6.13 -5.38
CA LYS A 3 2.59 -7.38 -4.62
C LYS A 3 2.09 -8.55 -5.46
N PRO A 4 2.95 -9.52 -5.84
CA PRO A 4 2.49 -10.72 -6.54
C PRO A 4 1.70 -11.64 -5.60
N ILE A 5 0.69 -12.30 -6.17
CA ILE A 5 -0.10 -13.37 -5.55
C ILE A 5 -0.28 -14.50 -6.58
N ASP A 6 -0.77 -15.66 -6.16
CA ASP A 6 -0.91 -16.81 -7.07
C ASP A 6 -1.80 -16.45 -8.29
N GLY A 7 -1.17 -16.39 -9.45
CA GLY A 7 -1.82 -16.07 -10.73
C GLY A 7 -2.24 -14.61 -10.95
N SER A 8 -1.88 -13.67 -10.06
CA SER A 8 -2.26 -12.25 -10.20
C SER A 8 -1.33 -11.31 -9.39
N THR A 9 -1.65 -10.01 -9.34
CA THR A 9 -0.92 -9.03 -8.53
C THR A 9 -1.86 -8.02 -7.89
N ILE A 10 -1.58 -7.65 -6.65
CA ILE A 10 -2.23 -6.51 -5.99
C ILE A 10 -1.42 -5.25 -6.32
N THR A 11 -2.02 -4.35 -7.09
CA THR A 11 -1.41 -3.06 -7.48
C THR A 11 -2.11 -1.94 -6.74
N VAL A 12 -1.35 -1.13 -6.01
CA VAL A 12 -1.87 0.01 -5.25
C VAL A 12 -1.16 1.29 -5.69
N PRO A 13 -1.93 2.33 -6.08
CA PRO A 13 -1.36 3.62 -6.45
C PRO A 13 -0.80 4.30 -5.21
N VAL A 14 0.44 4.78 -5.31
CA VAL A 14 1.11 5.53 -4.26
C VAL A 14 1.44 6.91 -4.82
N PRO A 15 0.95 8.00 -4.22
CA PRO A 15 1.30 9.35 -4.64
C PRO A 15 2.80 9.58 -4.51
N ASP A 16 3.40 10.21 -5.52
CA ASP A 16 4.79 10.61 -5.50
C ASP A 16 4.95 11.98 -4.82
N HIS A 17 4.88 11.97 -3.49
CA HIS A 17 4.97 13.15 -2.64
C HIS A 17 5.92 12.88 -1.48
N LYS A 18 6.60 13.92 -0.98
CA LYS A 18 7.55 13.79 0.14
C LYS A 18 6.90 13.34 1.45
N GLU A 19 5.64 13.72 1.67
CA GLU A 19 4.87 13.37 2.85
C GLU A 19 3.54 12.75 2.42
N LEU A 20 3.22 11.60 3.00
CA LEU A 20 1.90 11.00 2.91
C LEU A 20 1.12 11.34 4.17
N ARG A 21 -0.06 11.94 4.00
CA ARG A 21 -0.98 12.15 5.13
C ARG A 21 -1.47 10.81 5.67
N VAL A 22 -1.76 10.77 6.96
CA VAL A 22 -2.17 9.53 7.68
C VAL A 22 -3.34 8.83 7.00
N GLY A 23 -4.36 9.54 6.54
CA GLY A 23 -5.50 8.94 5.82
C GLY A 23 -5.09 8.23 4.53
N THR A 24 -4.18 8.84 3.76
CA THR A 24 -3.63 8.25 2.53
C THR A 24 -2.79 7.02 2.84
N LEU A 25 -1.92 7.10 3.85
CA LEU A 25 -1.11 5.96 4.30
C LEU A 25 -2.00 4.80 4.76
N LEU A 26 -3.02 5.06 5.59
CA LEU A 26 -3.97 4.04 6.06
C LEU A 26 -4.76 3.42 4.89
N SER A 27 -5.16 4.22 3.90
CA SER A 27 -5.82 3.72 2.70
C SER A 27 -4.90 2.78 1.91
N ILE A 28 -3.62 3.14 1.73
CA ILE A 28 -2.62 2.32 1.05
C ILE A 28 -2.43 0.98 1.79
N ILE A 29 -2.26 1.01 3.12
CA ILE A 29 -2.11 -0.20 3.95
C ILE A 29 -3.30 -1.12 3.75
N ARG A 30 -4.52 -0.59 3.88
CA ARG A 30 -5.76 -1.37 3.70
C ARG A 30 -5.88 -1.98 2.30
N GLN A 31 -5.57 -1.20 1.26
CA GLN A 31 -5.64 -1.66 -0.14
C GLN A 31 -4.56 -2.70 -0.48
N SER A 32 -3.41 -2.63 0.17
CA SER A 32 -2.28 -3.54 -0.11
C SER A 32 -2.49 -4.97 0.40
N GLN A 33 -3.47 -5.20 1.29
CA GLN A 33 -3.67 -6.48 1.98
C GLN A 33 -2.36 -7.02 2.59
N LEU A 34 -1.58 -6.12 3.16
CA LEU A 34 -0.36 -6.41 3.90
C LEU A 34 -0.58 -6.09 5.38
N ASP A 35 0.16 -6.78 6.24
CA ASP A 35 0.12 -6.50 7.66
C ASP A 35 0.59 -5.06 7.93
N ARG A 36 -0.12 -4.35 8.81
CA ARG A 36 0.19 -2.97 9.15
C ARG A 36 1.61 -2.82 9.71
N SER A 37 2.14 -3.85 10.36
CA SER A 37 3.51 -3.88 10.90
C SER A 37 4.60 -3.67 9.84
N LEU A 38 4.32 -3.90 8.55
CA LEU A 38 5.26 -3.70 7.45
C LEU A 38 5.45 -2.22 7.05
N PHE A 39 4.65 -1.31 7.61
CA PHE A 39 4.64 0.12 7.28
C PHE A 39 5.15 1.00 8.45
N ALA A 40 6.06 0.45 9.26
CA ALA A 40 6.66 1.09 10.43
C ALA A 40 7.45 2.36 10.09
#